data_AF-A0A813YUT8-F1
#
_entry.id   AF-A0A813YUT8-F1
#
_cell.length_a   1.000
_cell.length_b   1.000
_cell.length_c   1.000
_cell.angle_alpha   90.00
_cell.angle_beta   90.00
_cell.angle_gamma   90.00
#
_symmetry.space_group_name_H-M   'P 1'
#
loop_
_entity.id
_entity.type
_entity.pdbx_description
1 polymer ?
#
loop_
_entity_poly.entity_id
_entity_poly.type
_entity_poly.pdbx_seq_one_letter_code
_entity_poly.pdbx_strand_id
1 'polypeptide(L)'
;MFLIQKISESFCVNKSVCSLFLDVSKAFDRVWHEGLIFKLYGIGAPIYLIKWIISFLDKRKFCVVINGSFSVFFIIKVGVPQGSVLSPLLFSVYINDIPKRDRSFMSYTLLFADDLVVFFIYNKPVNLQGIINNYLKELEPWLLSWKMCISPEKSSYMIFTRNKSKPLLNLNLFKRSLPQSNTIKFLGVTLDCRLTFKHYVDEIREKCNSRLNLIKIVSRKSWGLSISTMSTIYKSLIGSIID
;
A
#
# COMPACT_ATOMS: atom_id res chain seq x y z
N MET A 1 -10.29 -1.63 -2.82
CA MET A 1 -11.61 -2.25 -3.15
C MET A 1 -11.51 -3.77 -3.39
N PHE A 2 -10.59 -4.24 -4.25
CA PHE A 2 -10.50 -5.67 -4.62
C PHE A 2 -10.28 -6.65 -3.44
N LEU A 3 -9.36 -6.35 -2.51
CA LEU A 3 -9.13 -7.18 -1.32
C LEU A 3 -10.41 -7.35 -0.50
N ILE A 4 -11.09 -6.24 -0.18
CA ILE A 4 -12.33 -6.22 0.60
C ILE A 4 -13.42 -7.05 -0.09
N GLN A 5 -13.58 -6.87 -1.40
CA GLN A 5 -14.52 -7.65 -2.20
C GLN A 5 -14.21 -9.15 -2.10
N LYS A 6 -12.95 -9.56 -2.27
CA LYS A 6 -12.55 -10.97 -2.20
C LYS A 6 -12.73 -11.57 -0.81
N ILE A 7 -12.50 -10.80 0.25
CA ILE A 7 -12.79 -11.25 1.62
C ILE A 7 -14.29 -11.46 1.80
N SER A 8 -15.12 -10.51 1.35
CA SER A 8 -16.58 -10.62 1.45
C SER A 8 -17.12 -11.81 0.65
N GLU A 9 -16.66 -12.00 -0.59
CA GLU A 9 -17.00 -13.16 -1.42
C GLU A 9 -16.60 -14.48 -0.74
N SER A 10 -15.41 -14.52 -0.14
CA SER A 10 -14.91 -15.70 0.58
C SER A 10 -15.78 -16.03 1.79
N PHE A 11 -16.26 -15.03 2.52
CA PHE A 11 -17.16 -15.23 3.65
C PHE A 11 -18.52 -15.78 3.25
N CYS A 12 -19.05 -15.42 2.08
CA CYS A 12 -20.31 -15.98 1.56
C CYS A 12 -20.21 -17.49 1.28
N VAL A 13 -19.02 -17.98 0.94
CA VAL A 13 -18.75 -19.41 0.68
C VAL A 13 -18.07 -20.11 1.86
N ASN A 14 -18.18 -19.56 3.08
CA ASN A 14 -17.57 -20.09 4.32
C ASN A 14 -16.06 -20.34 4.24
N LYS A 15 -15.34 -19.57 3.42
CA LYS A 15 -13.87 -19.57 3.34
C LYS A 15 -13.30 -18.42 4.17
N SER A 16 -12.04 -18.57 4.55
CA SER A 16 -11.25 -17.55 5.26
C SER A 16 -10.14 -17.02 4.35
N VAL A 17 -9.60 -15.85 4.70
CA VAL A 17 -8.52 -15.20 3.93
C VAL A 17 -7.38 -14.86 4.86
N CYS A 18 -6.16 -15.27 4.51
CA CYS A 18 -4.94 -14.82 5.18
C CYS A 18 -4.25 -13.81 4.27
N SER A 19 -4.01 -12.61 4.78
CA SER A 19 -3.36 -11.53 4.03
C SER A 19 -2.06 -11.13 4.71
N LEU A 20 -0.99 -11.07 3.93
CA LEU A 20 0.29 -10.47 4.27
C LEU A 20 0.24 -9.01 3.84
N PHE A 21 0.53 -8.10 4.77
CA PHE A 21 0.70 -6.68 4.50
C PHE A 21 2.18 -6.36 4.69
N LEU A 22 2.86 -6.13 3.58
CA LEU A 22 4.30 -5.93 3.50
C LEU A 22 4.57 -4.49 3.10
N ASP A 23 5.31 -3.77 3.94
CA ASP A 23 5.68 -2.37 3.73
C ASP A 23 7.00 -2.28 2.97
N VAL A 24 6.95 -1.91 1.69
CA VAL A 24 8.14 -1.69 0.87
C VAL A 24 8.73 -0.33 1.21
N SER A 25 9.92 -0.33 1.78
CA SER A 25 10.54 0.88 2.30
C SER A 25 11.11 1.76 1.19
N LYS A 26 10.56 2.96 1.02
CA LYS A 26 11.00 3.94 0.01
C LYS A 26 10.96 3.35 -1.41
N ALA A 27 9.82 2.81 -1.84
CA ALA A 27 9.78 1.98 -3.04
C ALA A 27 10.19 2.75 -4.31
N PHE A 28 9.72 3.99 -4.47
CA PHE A 28 10.12 4.85 -5.58
C PHE A 28 11.59 5.25 -5.55
N ASP A 29 12.17 5.49 -4.37
CA ASP A 29 13.55 5.98 -4.24
C ASP A 29 14.60 4.86 -4.42
N ARG A 30 14.16 3.59 -4.40
CA ARG A 30 15.04 2.42 -4.48
C ARG A 30 15.07 1.74 -5.83
N VAL A 31 14.30 2.24 -6.80
CA VAL A 31 14.28 1.67 -8.16
C VAL A 31 15.68 1.68 -8.75
N TRP A 32 16.24 0.48 -8.95
CA TRP A 32 17.55 0.34 -9.55
C TRP A 32 17.48 0.58 -11.06
N HIS A 33 18.16 1.61 -11.56
CA HIS A 33 18.02 2.11 -12.93
C HIS A 33 18.36 1.04 -13.98
N GLU A 34 19.49 0.36 -13.83
CA GLU A 34 19.92 -0.70 -14.75
C GLU A 34 18.94 -1.87 -14.76
N GLY A 35 18.40 -2.23 -13.59
CA GLY A 35 17.36 -3.24 -13.47
C GLY A 35 16.04 -2.83 -14.15
N LEU A 36 15.65 -1.56 -14.04
CA LEU A 36 14.48 -1.02 -14.73
C LEU A 36 14.68 -1.04 -16.25
N ILE A 37 15.85 -0.64 -16.74
CA ILE A 37 16.19 -0.67 -18.17
C ILE A 37 16.14 -2.12 -18.68
N PHE A 38 16.70 -3.07 -17.94
CA PHE A 38 16.62 -4.49 -18.27
C PHE A 38 15.16 -4.96 -18.40
N LYS A 39 14.28 -4.58 -17.47
CA LYS A 39 12.84 -4.90 -17.56
C LYS A 39 12.15 -4.24 -18.75
N LEU A 40 12.51 -2.99 -19.08
CA LEU A 40 11.98 -2.29 -20.25
C LEU A 40 12.35 -3.00 -21.57
N TYR A 41 13.58 -3.50 -21.67
CA TYR A 41 13.96 -4.39 -22.78
C TYR A 41 13.15 -5.68 -22.78
N GLY A 42 12.98 -6.31 -21.61
CA GLY A 42 12.23 -7.57 -21.46
C GLY A 42 10.75 -7.49 -21.88
N ILE A 43 10.10 -6.34 -21.72
CA ILE A 43 8.71 -6.12 -22.19
C ILE A 43 8.62 -5.71 -23.67
N GLY A 44 9.73 -5.58 -24.38
CA GLY A 44 9.76 -5.18 -25.79
C GLY A 44 9.49 -3.69 -26.03
N ALA A 45 9.82 -2.82 -25.07
CA ALA A 45 9.66 -1.38 -25.27
C ALA A 45 10.53 -0.87 -26.43
N PRO A 46 10.06 0.10 -27.26
CA PRO A 46 10.85 0.62 -28.36
C PRO A 46 12.18 1.22 -27.91
N ILE A 47 13.26 0.95 -28.65
CA ILE A 47 14.62 1.37 -28.28
C ILE A 47 14.74 2.89 -28.10
N TYR A 48 14.06 3.68 -28.94
CA TYR A 48 14.06 5.14 -28.81
C TYR A 48 13.45 5.60 -27.47
N LEU A 49 12.40 4.91 -26.99
CA LEU A 49 11.74 5.20 -25.73
C LEU A 49 12.65 4.83 -24.56
N ILE A 50 13.33 3.67 -24.64
CA ILE A 50 14.30 3.25 -23.63
C ILE A 50 15.43 4.28 -23.51
N LYS A 51 16.01 4.73 -24.63
CA LYS A 51 17.04 5.79 -24.64
C LYS A 51 16.55 7.08 -24.00
N TRP A 52 15.31 7.48 -24.28
CA TRP A 52 14.70 8.64 -23.66
C TRP A 52 14.52 8.46 -22.15
N ILE A 53 14.06 7.28 -21.68
CA ILE A 53 13.93 6.97 -20.25
C ILE A 53 15.30 6.99 -19.55
N ILE A 54 16.34 6.45 -20.19
CA ILE A 54 17.73 6.54 -19.68
C ILE A 54 18.11 8.01 -19.49
N SER A 55 17.91 8.85 -20.50
CA SER A 55 18.18 10.29 -20.40
C SER A 55 17.33 10.99 -19.34
N PHE A 56 16.11 10.52 -19.09
CA PHE A 56 15.20 11.08 -18.08
C PHE A 56 15.67 10.79 -16.64
N LEU A 57 16.32 9.63 -16.42
CA LEU A 57 16.83 9.18 -15.13
C LEU A 57 18.29 9.57 -14.87
N ASP A 58 19.09 9.78 -15.93
CA ASP A 58 20.52 10.06 -15.83
C ASP A 58 20.84 11.44 -15.22
N LYS A 59 21.99 11.53 -14.54
CA LYS A 59 22.60 12.76 -13.97
C LYS A 59 21.67 13.67 -13.17
N ARG A 60 20.60 13.11 -12.58
CA ARG A 60 19.68 13.90 -11.76
C ARG A 60 20.35 14.39 -10.50
N LYS A 61 20.04 15.63 -10.12
CA LYS A 61 20.52 16.26 -8.89
C LYS A 61 19.35 16.82 -8.10
N PHE A 62 19.49 16.86 -6.78
CA PHE A 62 18.56 17.56 -5.90
C PHE A 62 19.32 18.43 -4.89
N CYS A 63 18.65 19.45 -4.38
CA CYS A 63 19.11 20.26 -3.25
C CYS A 63 17.91 20.50 -2.32
N VAL A 64 18.20 20.80 -1.06
CA VAL A 64 17.19 21.17 -0.07
C VAL A 64 17.19 22.68 0.05
N VAL A 65 16.00 23.29 0.01
CA VAL A 65 15.82 24.74 0.17
C VAL A 65 15.10 25.02 1.47
N ILE A 66 15.71 25.81 2.34
CA ILE A 66 15.12 26.26 3.62
C ILE A 66 15.26 27.78 3.68
N ASN A 67 14.14 28.50 3.82
CA ASN A 67 14.12 29.97 3.91
C ASN A 67 14.94 30.66 2.80
N GLY A 68 14.85 30.15 1.56
CA GLY A 68 15.59 30.69 0.40
C GLY A 68 17.09 30.32 0.36
N SER A 69 17.61 29.62 1.37
CA SER A 69 18.98 29.10 1.38
C SER A 69 19.02 27.70 0.78
N PHE A 70 19.97 27.46 -0.12
CA PHE A 70 20.16 26.19 -0.82
C PHE A 70 21.23 25.35 -0.14
N SER A 71 21.00 24.04 -0.02
CA SER A 71 22.06 23.08 0.29
C SER A 71 22.99 22.87 -0.90
N VAL A 72 24.08 22.15 -0.69
CA VAL A 72 24.85 21.55 -1.79
C VAL A 72 23.96 20.62 -2.64
N PHE A 73 24.33 20.45 -3.91
CA PHE A 73 23.65 19.52 -4.81
C PHE A 73 24.10 18.08 -4.55
N PHE A 74 23.12 17.19 -4.44
CA PHE A 74 23.32 15.74 -4.31
C PHE A 74 22.92 15.05 -5.60
N ILE A 75 23.69 14.02 -6.00
CA ILE A 75 23.42 13.22 -7.20
C ILE A 75 22.50 12.06 -6.84
N ILE A 76 21.44 11.87 -7.64
CA ILE A 76 20.50 10.75 -7.52
C ILE A 76 21.02 9.60 -8.40
N LYS A 77 21.39 8.49 -7.78
CA LYS A 77 21.89 7.28 -8.48
C LYS A 77 20.85 6.17 -8.60
N VAL A 78 19.78 6.24 -7.81
CA VAL A 78 18.71 5.25 -7.75
C VAL A 78 17.39 5.96 -7.52
N GLY A 79 16.31 5.29 -7.91
CA GLY A 79 14.96 5.76 -7.73
C GLY A 79 14.42 6.52 -8.93
N VAL A 80 13.10 6.65 -8.97
CA VAL A 80 12.38 7.45 -9.97
C VAL A 80 11.91 8.76 -9.35
N PRO A 81 11.82 9.87 -10.12
CA PRO A 81 11.51 11.18 -9.55
C PRO A 81 10.09 11.23 -8.98
N GLN A 82 9.95 11.40 -7.67
CA GLN A 82 8.63 11.61 -7.06
C GLN A 82 7.98 12.88 -7.62
N GLY A 83 6.69 12.81 -7.94
CA GLY A 83 5.94 13.91 -8.57
C GLY A 83 6.00 13.94 -10.10
N SER A 84 6.84 13.12 -10.74
CA SER A 84 6.74 12.92 -12.20
C SER A 84 5.58 12.00 -12.54
N VAL A 85 4.80 12.37 -13.57
CA VAL A 85 3.70 11.58 -14.13
C VAL A 85 4.16 10.18 -14.58
N LEU A 86 5.41 10.06 -15.02
CA LEU A 86 5.96 8.81 -15.55
C LEU A 86 6.44 7.84 -14.46
N SER A 87 6.78 8.34 -13.27
CA SER A 87 7.37 7.53 -12.20
C SER A 87 6.48 6.37 -11.74
N PRO A 88 5.15 6.53 -11.57
CA PRO A 88 4.25 5.41 -11.27
C PRO A 88 4.29 4.31 -12.34
N LEU A 89 4.35 4.67 -13.62
CA LEU A 89 4.41 3.70 -14.71
C LEU A 89 5.73 2.93 -14.70
N LEU A 90 6.85 3.62 -14.55
CA LEU A 90 8.18 2.98 -14.45
C LEU A 90 8.27 2.06 -13.24
N PHE A 91 7.72 2.47 -12.10
CA PHE A 91 7.64 1.63 -10.92
C PHE A 91 6.76 0.40 -11.17
N SER A 92 5.64 0.55 -11.88
CA SER A 92 4.76 -0.56 -12.24
C SER A 92 5.46 -1.58 -13.14
N VAL A 93 6.25 -1.12 -14.12
CA VAL A 93 7.12 -1.98 -14.94
C VAL A 93 8.16 -2.66 -14.04
N TYR A 94 8.73 -1.93 -13.09
CA TYR A 94 9.76 -2.43 -12.20
C TYR A 94 9.30 -3.57 -11.29
N ILE A 95 8.03 -3.66 -10.92
CA ILE A 95 7.50 -4.68 -10.00
C ILE A 95 6.65 -5.74 -10.71
N ASN A 96 6.47 -5.64 -12.03
CA ASN A 96 5.47 -6.41 -12.76
C ASN A 96 5.71 -7.94 -12.71
N ASP A 97 6.96 -8.36 -12.58
CA ASP A 97 7.44 -9.73 -12.49
C ASP A 97 7.59 -10.23 -11.03
N ILE A 98 7.03 -9.53 -10.05
CA ILE A 98 6.94 -10.04 -8.67
C ILE A 98 6.41 -11.48 -8.70
N PRO A 99 6.90 -12.40 -7.85
CA PRO A 99 6.36 -13.75 -7.78
C PRO A 99 4.86 -13.70 -7.59
N LYS A 100 4.13 -14.14 -8.62
CA LYS A 100 2.68 -14.29 -8.64
C LYS A 100 2.40 -15.78 -8.54
N ARG A 101 1.68 -16.20 -7.51
CA ARG A 101 1.16 -17.56 -7.45
C ARG A 101 0.02 -17.69 -8.44
N ASP A 102 0.01 -18.82 -9.13
CA ASP A 102 -1.01 -19.16 -10.13
C ASP A 102 -2.42 -19.14 -9.51
N ARG A 103 -3.43 -18.78 -10.31
CA ARG A 103 -4.83 -18.64 -9.88
C ARG A 103 -5.39 -19.93 -9.29
N SER A 104 -4.79 -21.07 -9.64
CA SER A 104 -5.07 -22.40 -9.11
C SER A 104 -4.98 -22.49 -7.58
N PHE A 105 -4.14 -21.69 -6.92
CA PHE A 105 -3.97 -21.70 -5.46
C PHE A 105 -4.76 -20.62 -4.72
N MET A 106 -5.70 -19.92 -5.39
CA MET A 106 -6.49 -18.83 -4.82
C MET A 106 -5.64 -17.77 -4.07
N SER A 107 -4.44 -17.51 -4.61
CA SER A 107 -3.51 -16.51 -4.11
C SER A 107 -3.52 -15.29 -5.03
N TYR A 108 -3.45 -14.10 -4.44
CA TYR A 108 -3.50 -12.84 -5.15
C TYR A 108 -2.45 -11.89 -4.59
N THR A 109 -1.81 -11.15 -5.49
CA THR A 109 -0.82 -10.12 -5.15
C THR A 109 -1.36 -8.78 -5.62
N LEU A 110 -1.46 -7.84 -4.68
CA LEU A 110 -1.82 -6.45 -4.88
C LEU A 110 -0.61 -5.60 -4.56
N LEU A 111 -0.26 -4.74 -5.50
CA LEU A 111 0.81 -3.77 -5.35
C LEU A 111 0.19 -2.38 -5.50
N PHE A 112 0.38 -1.54 -4.50
CA PHE A 112 -0.01 -0.14 -4.56
C PHE A 112 1.15 0.71 -4.04
N ALA A 113 2.00 1.17 -4.95
CA ALA A 113 3.22 1.90 -4.60
C ALA A 113 4.05 1.16 -3.54
N ASP A 114 4.10 1.69 -2.32
CA ASP A 114 4.86 1.14 -1.20
C ASP A 114 4.13 -0.03 -0.48
N ASP A 115 2.82 -0.18 -0.69
CA ASP A 115 2.01 -1.23 -0.07
C ASP A 115 1.99 -2.50 -0.93
N LEU A 116 2.65 -3.56 -0.47
CA LEU A 116 2.55 -4.90 -1.05
C LEU A 116 1.62 -5.75 -0.19
N VAL A 117 0.49 -6.17 -0.77
CA VAL A 117 -0.46 -7.07 -0.10
C VAL A 117 -0.56 -8.38 -0.86
N VAL A 118 -0.31 -9.48 -0.18
CA VAL A 118 -0.45 -10.83 -0.74
C VAL A 118 -1.45 -11.59 0.09
N PHE A 119 -2.51 -12.10 -0.52
CA PHE A 119 -3.54 -12.82 0.22
C PHE A 119 -3.88 -14.17 -0.38
N PHE A 120 -4.30 -15.07 0.50
CA PHE A 120 -4.56 -16.48 0.23
C PHE A 120 -5.95 -16.82 0.75
N ILE A 121 -6.82 -17.28 -0.14
CA ILE A 121 -8.15 -17.77 0.25
C ILE A 121 -8.02 -19.26 0.57
N TYR A 122 -8.51 -19.67 1.73
CA TYR A 122 -8.43 -21.04 2.19
C TYR A 122 -9.73 -21.50 2.88
N ASN A 123 -9.99 -22.80 2.85
CA ASN A 123 -11.13 -23.39 3.54
C ASN A 123 -10.73 -23.89 4.93
N LYS A 124 -9.84 -24.90 4.97
CA LYS A 124 -9.22 -25.39 6.21
C LYS A 124 -7.79 -24.86 6.31
N PRO A 125 -7.28 -24.57 7.52
CA PRO A 125 -5.92 -24.05 7.71
C PRO A 125 -4.83 -25.12 7.47
N VAL A 126 -5.22 -26.36 7.15
CA VAL A 126 -4.31 -27.46 6.82
C VAL A 126 -3.46 -27.03 5.62
N ASN A 127 -2.14 -26.95 5.83
CA ASN A 127 -1.11 -26.50 4.87
C ASN A 127 -1.00 -25.00 4.58
N LEU A 128 -1.81 -24.14 5.20
CA LEU A 128 -1.75 -22.68 4.96
C LEU A 128 -0.36 -22.11 5.27
N GLN A 129 0.21 -22.46 6.43
CA GLN A 129 1.56 -22.00 6.82
C GLN A 129 2.63 -22.42 5.79
N GLY A 130 2.58 -23.66 5.31
CA GLY A 130 3.54 -24.17 4.32
C GLY A 130 3.43 -23.44 2.98
N ILE A 131 2.19 -23.20 2.52
CA ILE A 131 1.91 -22.44 1.28
C ILE A 131 2.51 -21.04 1.37
N ILE A 132 2.24 -20.33 2.47
CA ILE A 132 2.71 -18.96 2.69
C ILE A 132 4.23 -18.92 2.84
N ASN A 133 4.83 -19.81 3.63
CA ASN A 133 6.28 -19.84 3.80
C ASN A 133 7.01 -20.20 2.49
N ASN A 134 6.44 -21.06 1.65
CA ASN A 134 7.00 -21.31 0.32
C ASN A 134 6.94 -20.06 -0.57
N TYR A 135 5.85 -19.28 -0.48
CA TYR A 135 5.75 -18.00 -1.20
C TYR A 135 6.80 -16.99 -0.69
N LEU A 136 6.97 -16.87 0.63
CA LEU A 136 7.98 -15.99 1.21
C LEU A 136 9.41 -16.38 0.78
N LYS A 137 9.69 -17.69 0.66
CA LYS A 137 10.97 -18.20 0.13
C LYS A 137 11.24 -17.85 -1.34
N GLU A 138 10.20 -17.65 -2.14
CA GLU A 138 10.32 -17.17 -3.53
C GLU A 138 10.43 -15.64 -3.58
N LEU A 139 9.70 -14.95 -2.69
CA LEU A 139 9.68 -13.49 -2.62
C LEU A 139 11.00 -12.89 -2.12
N GLU A 140 11.61 -13.47 -1.08
CA GLU A 140 12.89 -13.01 -0.52
C GLU A 140 14.02 -12.86 -1.56
N PRO A 141 14.37 -13.89 -2.35
CA PRO A 141 15.42 -13.77 -3.35
C PRO A 141 15.05 -12.77 -4.46
N TRP A 142 13.78 -12.65 -4.83
CA TRP A 142 13.32 -11.65 -5.79
C TRP A 142 13.50 -10.23 -5.25
N LEU A 143 13.17 -9.96 -3.99
CA LEU A 143 13.41 -8.66 -3.37
C LEU A 143 14.91 -8.32 -3.34
N LEU A 144 15.76 -9.30 -3.03
CA LEU A 144 17.21 -9.12 -3.02
C LEU A 144 17.76 -8.85 -4.42
N SER A 145 17.35 -9.60 -5.44
CA SER A 145 17.82 -9.42 -6.82
C SER A 145 17.43 -8.05 -7.38
N TRP A 146 16.23 -7.56 -7.04
CA TRP A 146 15.73 -6.25 -7.42
C TRP A 146 16.03 -5.15 -6.39
N LYS A 147 16.94 -5.38 -5.43
CA LYS A 147 17.38 -4.39 -4.43
C LYS A 147 16.23 -3.68 -3.70
N MET A 148 15.07 -4.33 -3.59
CA MET A 148 13.91 -3.86 -2.85
C MET A 148 14.05 -4.25 -1.38
N CYS A 149 13.59 -3.40 -0.48
CA CYS A 149 13.60 -3.73 0.95
C CYS A 149 12.21 -3.59 1.54
N ILE A 150 11.87 -4.55 2.38
CA ILE A 150 10.65 -4.54 3.19
C ILE A 150 11.05 -4.11 4.60
N SER A 151 10.20 -3.30 5.25
CA SER A 151 10.30 -2.99 6.67
C SER A 151 9.59 -4.08 7.48
N PRO A 152 10.32 -5.00 8.14
CA PRO A 152 9.69 -6.11 8.87
C PRO A 152 8.87 -5.62 10.06
N GLU A 153 9.26 -4.49 10.66
CA GLU A 153 8.59 -3.87 11.81
C GLU A 153 7.23 -3.27 11.47
N LYS A 154 7.05 -2.84 10.22
CA LYS A 154 5.79 -2.30 9.69
C LYS A 154 4.96 -3.36 8.97
N SER A 155 5.56 -4.51 8.70
CA SER A 155 4.92 -5.61 8.01
C SER A 155 4.21 -6.52 9.02
N SER A 156 3.04 -7.01 8.65
CA SER A 156 2.27 -7.92 9.49
C SER A 156 1.40 -8.81 8.64
N TYR A 157 0.85 -9.87 9.24
CA TYR A 157 -0.19 -10.65 8.60
C TYR A 157 -1.49 -10.58 9.37
N MET A 158 -2.60 -10.76 8.67
CA MET A 158 -3.93 -10.71 9.22
C MET A 158 -4.77 -11.85 8.68
N ILE A 159 -5.58 -12.43 9.56
CA ILE A 159 -6.50 -13.50 9.21
C ILE A 159 -7.92 -12.97 9.29
N PHE A 160 -8.56 -12.92 8.13
CA PHE A 160 -9.96 -12.61 7.97
C PHE A 160 -10.77 -13.91 8.04
N THR A 161 -11.56 -14.06 9.10
CA THR A 161 -12.39 -15.26 9.30
C THR A 161 -13.60 -14.95 10.16
N ARG A 162 -14.72 -15.64 9.88
CA ARG A 162 -15.90 -15.66 10.74
C ARG A 162 -15.85 -16.77 11.80
N ASN A 163 -14.87 -17.67 11.72
CA ASN A 163 -14.68 -18.74 12.68
C ASN A 163 -14.21 -18.20 14.02
N LYS A 164 -14.60 -18.89 15.10
CA LYS A 164 -14.19 -18.50 16.48
C LYS A 164 -12.70 -18.72 16.71
N SER A 165 -12.12 -19.78 16.13
CA SER A 165 -10.69 -20.08 16.22
C SER A 165 -9.93 -19.47 15.04
N LYS A 166 -8.85 -18.75 15.35
CA LYS A 166 -7.86 -18.29 14.37
C LYS A 166 -6.65 -19.22 14.42
N PRO A 167 -6.13 -19.70 13.29
CA PRO A 167 -4.90 -20.46 13.31
C PRO A 167 -3.74 -19.54 13.68
N LEU A 168 -2.84 -20.05 14.51
CA LEU A 168 -1.55 -19.42 14.79
C LEU A 168 -0.58 -19.85 13.70
N LEU A 169 0.00 -18.89 12.97
CA LEU A 169 0.93 -19.15 11.89
C LEU A 169 2.31 -18.63 12.27
N ASN A 170 3.34 -19.48 12.09
CA ASN A 170 4.74 -19.07 12.22
C ASN A 170 5.26 -18.71 10.83
N LEU A 171 5.18 -17.42 10.51
CA LEU A 171 5.59 -16.85 9.23
C LEU A 171 6.85 -16.02 9.42
N ASN A 172 7.89 -16.32 8.64
CA ASN A 172 9.16 -15.62 8.73
C ASN A 172 9.49 -14.95 7.41
N LEU A 173 9.94 -13.70 7.46
CA LEU A 173 10.47 -12.94 6.35
C LEU A 173 11.87 -12.43 6.75
N PHE A 174 12.90 -12.76 5.96
CA PHE A 174 14.31 -12.49 6.25
C PHE A 174 14.73 -12.93 7.66
N LYS A 175 14.30 -14.14 8.07
CA LYS A 175 14.52 -14.71 9.40
C LYS A 175 13.89 -13.92 10.57
N ARG A 176 13.03 -12.93 10.30
CA ARG A 176 12.23 -12.22 11.31
C ARG A 176 10.79 -12.71 11.27
N SER A 177 10.20 -12.94 12.44
CA SER A 177 8.80 -13.34 12.55
C SER A 177 7.88 -12.18 12.16
N LEU A 178 6.92 -12.45 11.28
CA LEU A 178 5.86 -11.51 10.94
C LEU A 178 4.78 -11.59 12.02
N PRO A 179 4.45 -10.47 12.71
CA PRO A 179 3.43 -10.48 13.74
C PRO A 179 2.03 -10.63 13.15
N GLN A 180 1.14 -11.31 13.89
CA GLN A 180 -0.28 -11.34 13.58
C GLN A 180 -0.95 -10.07 14.09
N SER A 181 -1.66 -9.36 13.22
CA SER A 181 -2.52 -8.24 13.61
C SER A 181 -4.00 -8.61 13.52
N ASN A 182 -4.80 -7.97 14.39
CA ASN A 182 -6.26 -8.05 14.38
C ASN A 182 -6.93 -6.86 13.70
N THR A 183 -6.19 -5.76 13.55
CA THR A 183 -6.65 -4.54 12.87
C THR A 183 -5.51 -3.99 12.01
N ILE A 184 -5.83 -3.51 10.81
CA ILE A 184 -4.84 -2.93 9.92
C ILE A 184 -5.41 -1.77 9.13
N LYS A 185 -4.62 -0.72 8.94
CA LYS A 185 -4.96 0.39 8.06
C LYS A 185 -4.41 0.08 6.67
N PHE A 186 -5.29 0.00 5.68
CA PHE A 186 -4.93 -0.28 4.30
C PHE A 186 -5.63 0.72 3.38
N LEU A 187 -4.84 1.47 2.59
CA LEU A 187 -5.34 2.52 1.68
C LEU A 187 -6.32 3.50 2.34
N GLY A 188 -6.03 3.88 3.60
CA GLY A 188 -6.86 4.82 4.37
C GLY A 188 -8.03 4.19 5.13
N VAL A 189 -8.34 2.91 4.91
CA VAL A 189 -9.44 2.20 5.56
C VAL A 189 -8.91 1.26 6.64
N THR A 190 -9.49 1.34 7.84
CA THR A 190 -9.14 0.46 8.97
C THR A 190 -9.97 -0.82 8.90
N LEU A 191 -9.31 -1.94 8.62
CA LEU A 191 -9.93 -3.26 8.50
C LEU A 191 -9.75 -4.05 9.81
N ASP A 192 -10.80 -4.75 10.24
CA ASP A 192 -10.78 -5.70 11.34
C ASP A 192 -10.92 -7.14 10.83
N CYS A 193 -10.53 -8.12 11.65
CA CYS A 193 -10.48 -9.53 11.26
C CYS A 193 -11.84 -10.13 10.84
N ARG A 194 -12.95 -9.47 11.20
CA ARG A 194 -14.31 -9.87 10.84
C ARG A 194 -14.92 -9.01 9.74
N LEU A 195 -14.18 -8.02 9.23
CA LEU A 195 -14.63 -7.08 8.21
C LEU A 195 -15.93 -6.35 8.63
N THR A 196 -16.05 -6.00 9.91
CA THR A 196 -17.19 -5.26 10.48
C THR A 196 -17.08 -3.76 10.27
N PHE A 197 -15.89 -3.23 9.96
CA PHE A 197 -15.61 -1.80 9.77
C PHE A 197 -15.93 -0.90 10.96
N LYS A 198 -16.21 -1.45 12.15
CA LYS A 198 -16.58 -0.67 13.34
C LYS A 198 -15.54 0.40 13.68
N HIS A 199 -14.27 -0.01 13.79
CA HIS A 199 -13.18 0.92 14.08
C HIS A 199 -13.05 2.03 13.03
N TYR A 200 -13.29 1.72 11.75
CA TYR A 200 -13.23 2.71 10.69
C TYR A 200 -14.38 3.73 10.79
N VAL A 201 -15.60 3.24 11.04
CA VAL A 201 -16.78 4.10 11.24
C VAL A 201 -16.60 5.00 12.46
N ASP A 202 -16.07 4.46 13.56
CA ASP A 202 -15.78 5.24 14.77
C ASP A 202 -14.71 6.30 14.50
N GLU A 203 -13.63 5.96 13.76
CA GLU A 203 -12.58 6.92 13.37
C GLU A 203 -13.14 8.06 12.49
N ILE A 204 -14.00 7.74 11.52
CA ILE A 204 -14.68 8.75 10.70
C ILE A 204 -15.58 9.62 11.57
N ARG A 205 -16.36 9.01 12.47
CA ARG A 205 -17.28 9.73 13.35
C ARG A 205 -16.54 10.75 14.20
N GLU A 206 -15.41 10.38 14.81
CA GLU A 206 -14.60 11.28 15.62
C GLU A 206 -13.98 12.43 14.80
N LYS A 207 -13.51 12.15 13.58
CA LYS A 207 -13.03 13.20 12.66
C LYS A 207 -14.15 14.17 12.28
N CYS A 208 -15.34 13.65 11.96
CA CYS A 208 -16.51 14.45 11.64
C CYS A 208 -16.96 15.29 12.84
N ASN A 209 -17.01 14.72 14.06
CA ASN A 209 -17.35 15.45 15.29
C ASN A 209 -16.39 16.61 15.57
N SER A 210 -15.09 16.37 15.40
CA SER A 210 -14.06 17.40 15.58
C SER A 210 -14.24 18.57 14.61
N ARG A 211 -14.53 18.28 13.33
CA ARG A 211 -14.80 19.31 12.32
C ARG A 211 -16.15 19.99 12.52
N LEU A 212 -17.18 19.26 12.97
CA LEU A 212 -18.47 19.82 13.36
C LEU A 212 -18.33 20.83 14.50
N ASN A 213 -17.46 20.57 15.46
CA ASN A 213 -17.20 21.51 16.56
C ASN A 213 -16.60 22.83 16.04
N LEU A 214 -15.72 22.79 15.03
CA LEU A 214 -15.23 23.99 14.37
C LEU A 214 -16.36 24.76 13.66
N ILE A 215 -17.22 24.06 12.93
CA ILE A 215 -18.38 24.68 12.29
C ILE A 215 -19.28 25.35 13.33
N LYS A 216 -19.61 24.66 14.43
CA LYS A 216 -20.40 25.22 15.54
C LYS A 216 -19.81 26.52 16.12
N ILE A 217 -18.48 26.61 16.23
CA ILE A 217 -17.80 27.82 16.70
C ILE A 217 -17.98 28.99 15.72
N VAL A 218 -17.87 28.71 14.42
CA VAL A 218 -17.95 29.72 13.36
C VAL A 218 -19.40 30.10 13.03
N SER A 219 -20.38 29.26 13.38
CA SER A 219 -21.83 29.49 13.21
C SER A 219 -22.48 30.36 14.30
N ARG A 220 -21.70 31.11 15.10
CA ARG A 220 -22.26 31.95 16.18
C ARG A 220 -23.10 33.11 15.63
N LYS A 221 -24.27 33.36 16.23
CA LYS A 221 -25.25 34.36 15.76
C LYS A 221 -24.79 35.83 15.76
N SER A 222 -23.74 36.18 16.50
CA SER A 222 -23.26 37.56 16.66
C SER A 222 -22.30 38.04 15.58
N TRP A 223 -21.57 37.13 14.93
CA TRP A 223 -20.55 37.44 13.88
C TRP A 223 -20.39 36.29 12.86
N GLY A 224 -21.40 35.43 12.76
CA GLY A 224 -21.33 34.17 12.03
C GLY A 224 -21.27 34.34 10.52
N LEU A 225 -20.77 33.30 9.86
CA LEU A 225 -20.71 33.24 8.40
C LEU A 225 -22.09 33.14 7.76
N SER A 226 -22.20 33.61 6.52
CA SER A 226 -23.40 33.45 5.70
C SER A 226 -23.76 31.96 5.50
N ILE A 227 -25.05 31.67 5.35
CA ILE A 227 -25.56 30.31 5.14
C ILE A 227 -24.94 29.61 3.92
N SER A 228 -24.68 30.35 2.84
CA SER A 228 -24.02 29.81 1.65
C SER A 228 -22.58 29.39 1.96
N THR A 229 -21.81 30.24 2.66
CA THR A 229 -20.46 29.92 3.10
C THR A 229 -20.45 28.73 4.06
N MET A 230 -21.40 28.65 5.00
CA MET A 230 -21.51 27.49 5.90
C MET A 230 -21.83 26.19 5.16
N SER A 231 -22.69 26.23 4.16
CA SER A 231 -23.01 25.05 3.34
C SER A 231 -21.75 24.58 2.58
N THR A 232 -20.97 25.50 2.03
CA THR A 232 -19.70 25.20 1.36
C THR A 232 -18.69 24.62 2.35
N ILE A 233 -18.55 25.20 3.54
CA ILE A 233 -17.66 24.70 4.59
C ILE A 233 -18.08 23.29 5.02
N TYR A 234 -19.37 23.05 5.26
CA TYR A 234 -19.89 21.73 5.59
C TYR A 234 -19.57 20.70 4.50
N LYS A 235 -19.86 21.01 3.23
CA LYS A 235 -19.55 20.12 2.10
C LYS A 235 -18.05 19.84 1.98
N SER A 236 -17.22 20.87 2.14
CA SER A 236 -15.76 20.73 2.00
C SER A 236 -15.08 20.01 3.18
N LEU A 237 -15.60 20.15 4.40
CA LEU A 237 -14.95 19.60 5.60
C LEU A 237 -15.56 18.28 6.06
N ILE A 238 -16.87 18.08 5.88
CA ILE A 238 -17.58 16.87 6.33
C ILE A 238 -17.96 16.01 5.14
N GLY A 239 -18.50 16.62 4.09
CA GLY A 239 -18.79 15.91 2.83
C GLY A 239 -17.57 15.17 2.31
N SER A 240 -16.41 15.84 2.24
CA SER A 240 -15.15 15.24 1.77
C SER A 240 -14.59 14.07 2.60
N ILE A 241 -15.11 13.81 3.81
CA ILE A 241 -14.71 12.64 4.61
C ILE A 241 -15.67 11.47 4.37
N ILE A 242 -16.93 11.78 4.12
CA ILE A 242 -18.03 10.81 4.00
C ILE A 242 -18.15 10.31 2.56
N ASP A 243 -17.92 11.20 1.58
CA ASP A 243 -17.83 10.91 0.15
C ASP A 243 -16.54 10.15 -0.21
#